data_AF-A0A9D2YBD3-F1
#
_entry.id   AF-A0A9D2YBD3-F1
#
_cell.length_a   1.000
_cell.length_b   1.000
_cell.length_c   1.000
_cell.angle_alpha   90.00
_cell.angle_beta   90.00
_cell.angle_gamma   90.00
#
_symmetry.space_group_name_H-M   'P 1'
#
loop_
_entity.id
_entity.type
_entity.pdbx_description
1 polymer ?
#
loop_
_entity_poly.entity_id
_entity_poly.type
_entity_poly.pdbx_seq_one_letter_code
_entity_poly.pdbx_strand_id
1 'polypeptide(L)'
;MTSEDKRRTTCQNGHVPFPGVKTYVDPDTYEDPTQAVHEFTKEIDPPRIRIERVIGAGEFGEVCSGRLRTPGKKEIAVAIKTLKGGYVEHQRRDFLREASIMGQFDHPNIIRLEGVVTKSRPVMIVVEYMENGSLDSFLRQHDGHFTVIQLVGMLRGIASGMKYLSDMGYIHRDLAARNTLVNSNLVCKVSDFGLSRVLEDDPEAAYTTTGGKIPIRWTAPEAIAYRKFSSASDAWSYGIVMWEVMSYGERPYWEMSNQDVILSIEEGYRLPAPMGCPVALHQLMLHCWQKERNHRPKFTDIVTFLDKLIRNPSSLLPLVEDLQRY
;
A
#
# COMPACT_ATOMS: atom_id res chain seq x y z
N MET A 1 -29.30 40.91 22.92
CA MET A 1 -30.70 40.40 23.00
C MET A 1 -31.45 41.14 21.90
N THR A 2 -32.03 40.53 20.88
CA THR A 2 -32.79 39.27 20.72
C THR A 2 -32.65 38.79 19.26
N SER A 3 -32.32 37.52 18.95
CA SER A 3 -33.23 36.43 18.57
C SER A 3 -34.23 36.86 17.48
N GLU A 4 -34.32 36.31 16.27
CA GLU A 4 -34.30 34.92 15.81
C GLU A 4 -34.01 34.93 14.30
N ASP A 5 -33.08 34.10 13.82
CA ASP A 5 -33.21 33.33 12.56
C ASP A 5 -31.93 32.54 12.28
N LYS A 6 -31.78 31.44 13.02
CA LYS A 6 -30.90 30.31 12.65
C LYS A 6 -31.76 29.06 12.54
N ARG A 7 -32.39 28.85 11.38
CA ARG A 7 -32.85 27.53 10.91
C ARG A 7 -31.88 27.08 9.84
N ARG A 8 -30.82 26.33 10.18
CA ARG A 8 -30.77 24.86 10.13
C ARG A 8 -31.42 24.27 8.88
N THR A 9 -30.59 24.07 7.85
CA THR A 9 -30.73 23.01 6.86
C THR A 9 -29.40 22.27 6.80
N THR A 10 -29.23 21.33 7.73
CA THR A 10 -28.16 20.34 7.70
C THR A 10 -28.69 19.19 6.85
N CYS A 11 -28.21 19.06 5.60
CA CYS A 11 -28.38 17.81 4.86
C CYS A 11 -27.43 16.79 5.49
N GLN A 12 -28.00 15.87 6.26
CA GLN A 12 -27.32 14.69 6.79
C GLN A 12 -26.98 13.75 5.63
N ASN A 13 -25.70 13.66 5.26
CA ASN A 13 -25.17 12.42 4.72
C ASN A 13 -24.69 11.59 5.92
N GLY A 14 -25.41 10.49 6.16
CA GLY A 14 -25.23 9.63 7.31
C GLY A 14 -23.88 8.93 7.31
N HIS A 15 -23.02 9.33 8.23
CA HIS A 15 -22.08 8.43 8.86
C HIS A 15 -22.24 8.61 10.36
N VAL A 16 -22.93 7.68 11.01
CA VAL A 16 -23.02 7.64 12.46
C VAL A 16 -21.83 6.82 12.94
N PRO A 17 -20.81 7.42 13.57
CA PRO A 17 -19.69 6.65 14.08
C PRO A 17 -20.19 5.81 15.26
N PHE A 18 -20.06 4.50 15.17
CA PHE A 18 -20.25 3.64 16.34
C PHE A 18 -19.16 4.00 17.37
N PRO A 19 -19.51 4.21 18.66
CA PRO A 19 -18.53 4.52 19.69
C PRO A 19 -17.47 3.42 19.78
N GLY A 20 -16.22 3.73 19.43
CA GLY A 20 -15.07 2.84 19.59
C GLY A 20 -14.45 2.25 18.31
N VAL A 21 -15.06 2.44 17.13
CA VAL A 21 -14.45 2.04 15.85
C VAL A 21 -13.81 3.27 15.21
N LYS A 22 -12.47 3.32 15.16
CA LYS A 22 -11.77 4.32 14.36
C LYS A 22 -11.92 3.91 12.88
N THR A 23 -12.48 4.79 12.07
CA THR A 23 -12.59 4.62 10.61
C THR A 23 -11.70 5.66 9.94
N TYR A 24 -11.15 5.34 8.78
CA TYR A 24 -10.42 6.30 7.95
C TYR A 24 -11.31 7.49 7.59
N VAL A 25 -10.72 8.69 7.69
CA VAL A 25 -11.32 9.95 7.25
C VAL A 25 -10.50 10.45 6.07
N ASP A 26 -11.17 10.67 4.94
CA ASP A 26 -10.51 11.21 3.76
C ASP A 26 -10.06 12.66 4.02
N PRO A 27 -8.75 12.98 3.94
CA PRO A 27 -8.26 14.34 4.15
C PRO A 27 -8.90 15.38 3.22
N ASP A 28 -9.45 14.97 2.08
CA ASP A 28 -10.13 15.88 1.15
C ASP A 28 -11.53 16.30 1.66
N THR A 29 -12.03 15.72 2.75
CA THR A 29 -13.23 16.19 3.45
C THR A 29 -13.00 17.46 4.26
N TYR A 30 -11.74 17.85 4.48
CA TYR A 30 -11.38 19.09 5.15
C TYR A 30 -11.35 20.23 4.14
N GLU A 31 -11.93 21.38 4.49
CA GLU A 31 -11.84 22.60 3.68
C GLU A 31 -10.39 23.10 3.54
N ASP A 32 -9.55 22.82 4.55
CA ASP A 32 -8.13 23.16 4.57
C ASP A 32 -7.29 21.89 4.86
N PRO A 33 -6.51 21.40 3.87
CA PRO A 33 -5.66 20.22 4.04
C PRO A 33 -4.63 20.32 5.16
N THR A 34 -4.26 21.53 5.58
CA THR A 34 -3.37 21.70 6.74
C THR A 34 -4.03 21.28 8.05
N GLN A 35 -5.37 21.33 8.14
CA GLN A 35 -6.12 20.83 9.31
C GLN A 35 -5.97 19.32 9.47
N ALA A 36 -6.14 18.56 8.38
CA ALA A 36 -5.95 17.11 8.39
C ALA A 36 -4.52 16.73 8.81
N VAL A 37 -3.52 17.48 8.34
CA VAL A 37 -2.12 17.28 8.76
C VAL A 37 -1.97 17.55 10.25
N HIS A 38 -2.52 18.64 10.77
CA HIS A 38 -2.46 18.96 12.20
C HIS A 38 -3.20 17.95 13.09
N GLU A 39 -4.29 17.37 12.60
CA GLU A 39 -5.08 16.40 13.35
C GLU A 39 -4.40 15.02 13.42
N PHE A 40 -3.87 14.54 12.29
CA PHE A 40 -3.38 13.16 12.18
C PHE A 40 -1.87 13.02 12.29
N THR A 41 -1.11 14.13 12.30
CA THR A 41 0.35 14.08 12.33
C THR A 41 0.94 14.82 13.53
N LYS A 42 2.18 14.47 13.86
CA LYS A 42 2.96 15.13 14.91
C LYS A 42 4.00 16.03 14.28
N GLU A 43 4.00 17.32 14.64
CA GLU A 43 5.09 18.23 14.27
C GLU A 43 6.37 17.83 15.02
N ILE A 44 7.48 17.70 14.29
CA ILE A 44 8.81 17.40 14.81
C ILE A 44 9.64 18.68 14.78
N ASP A 45 10.29 18.98 15.90
CA ASP A 45 11.27 20.06 15.99
C ASP A 45 12.53 19.69 15.17
N PRO A 46 12.93 20.48 14.16
CA PRO A 46 14.04 20.14 13.24
C PRO A 46 15.36 19.71 13.91
N PRO A 47 15.82 20.32 15.03
CA PRO A 47 17.04 19.90 15.73
C PRO A 47 17.00 18.46 16.27
N ARG A 48 15.82 17.82 16.30
CA ARG A 48 15.66 16.42 16.69
C ARG A 48 15.94 15.46 15.53
N ILE A 49 16.07 15.95 14.30
CA ILE A 49 16.33 15.14 13.11
C ILE A 49 17.78 15.34 12.70
N ARG A 50 18.50 14.23 12.50
CA ARG A 50 19.82 14.22 11.86
C ARG A 50 19.72 13.46 10.55
N ILE A 51 19.82 14.16 9.42
CA ILE A 51 19.91 13.56 8.09
C ILE A 51 21.30 12.96 7.93
N GLU A 52 21.41 11.72 7.46
CA GLU A 52 22.68 11.01 7.31
C GLU A 52 23.10 10.85 5.84
N ARG A 53 22.27 10.22 5.00
CA ARG A 53 22.59 10.01 3.56
C ARG A 53 21.33 9.97 2.71
N VAL A 54 21.46 10.35 1.44
CA VAL A 54 20.41 10.14 0.44
C VAL A 54 20.33 8.64 0.13
N ILE A 55 19.12 8.09 0.14
CA ILE A 55 18.83 6.66 -0.14
C ILE A 55 17.94 6.48 -1.37
N GLY A 56 17.35 7.55 -1.90
CA GLY A 56 16.55 7.52 -3.12
C GLY A 56 15.97 8.88 -3.48
N ALA A 57 15.18 8.91 -4.54
CA ALA A 57 14.41 10.07 -4.97
C ALA A 57 12.95 9.64 -5.17
N GLY A 58 12.02 10.40 -4.58
CA GLY A 58 10.58 10.25 -4.79
C GLY A 58 10.02 11.35 -5.69
N GLU A 59 8.70 11.34 -5.90
CA GLU A 59 7.99 12.32 -6.75
C GLU A 59 8.26 13.78 -6.34
N PHE A 60 8.33 14.03 -5.03
CA PHE A 60 8.41 15.38 -4.46
C PHE A 60 9.84 15.86 -4.13
N GLY A 61 10.82 14.96 -4.13
CA GLY A 61 12.19 15.27 -3.72
C GLY A 61 12.98 14.06 -3.24
N GLU A 62 14.04 14.32 -2.47
CA GLU A 62 14.95 13.29 -2.01
C GLU A 62 14.37 12.51 -0.83
N VAL A 63 14.71 11.21 -0.78
CA VAL A 63 14.48 10.36 0.38
C VAL A 63 15.84 10.10 1.02
N CYS A 64 15.96 10.41 2.31
CA CYS A 64 17.20 10.29 3.07
C CYS A 64 17.02 9.31 4.23
N SER A 65 18.07 8.56 4.60
CA SER A 65 18.11 7.93 5.92
C SER A 65 18.60 8.93 6.96
N GLY A 66 18.17 8.77 8.20
CA GLY A 66 18.62 9.61 9.30
C GLY A 66 18.29 9.05 10.68
N ARG A 67 18.46 9.90 11.70
CA ARG A 67 18.11 9.61 13.09
C ARG A 67 17.09 10.61 13.62
N LEU A 68 16.15 10.11 14.40
CA LEU A 68 15.20 10.93 15.15
C LEU A 68 15.46 10.78 16.65
N ARG A 69 15.72 11.91 17.31
CA ARG A 69 15.77 12.01 18.78
C ARG A 69 14.36 12.06 19.34
N THR A 70 14.06 11.18 20.29
CA THR A 70 12.82 11.20 21.05
C THR A 70 13.11 11.45 22.54
N PRO A 71 12.43 12.39 23.21
CA PRO A 71 12.68 12.68 24.62
C PRO A 71 12.59 11.42 25.48
N GLY A 72 13.61 11.20 26.31
CA GLY A 72 13.68 10.05 27.23
C GLY A 72 13.87 8.68 26.55
N LYS A 73 14.21 8.63 25.26
CA LYS A 73 14.40 7.39 24.50
C LYS A 73 15.68 7.45 23.65
N LYS A 74 16.16 6.27 23.24
CA LYS A 74 17.29 6.13 22.31
C LYS A 74 16.92 6.73 20.95
N GLU A 75 17.90 7.29 20.25
CA GLU A 75 17.74 7.69 18.85
C GLU A 75 17.30 6.48 17.99
N ILE A 76 16.31 6.72 17.13
CA ILE A 76 15.78 5.69 16.22
C ILE A 76 16.17 6.01 14.77
N ALA A 77 16.36 4.96 13.96
CA ALA A 77 16.57 5.11 12.52
C ALA A 77 15.26 5.50 11.83
N VAL A 78 15.33 6.47 10.91
CA VAL A 78 14.18 6.98 10.16
C VAL A 78 14.50 7.14 8.68
N ALA A 79 13.47 7.03 7.83
CA ALA A 79 13.51 7.56 6.47
C ALA A 79 12.83 8.95 6.47
N ILE A 80 13.44 9.89 5.74
CA ILE A 80 13.07 11.29 5.72
C ILE A 80 12.81 11.65 4.26
N LYS A 81 11.54 11.79 3.88
CA LYS A 81 11.18 12.37 2.58
C LYS A 81 11.24 13.88 2.70
N THR A 82 11.85 14.55 1.72
CA THR A 82 11.97 16.01 1.68
C THR A 82 11.21 16.56 0.49
N LEU A 83 10.56 17.71 0.68
CA LEU A 83 9.96 18.47 -0.41
C LEU A 83 11.01 19.41 -1.02
N LYS A 84 11.29 19.24 -2.31
CA LYS A 84 12.30 20.04 -3.04
C LYS A 84 11.96 21.53 -2.99
N GLY A 85 12.98 22.39 -2.83
CA GLY A 85 12.80 23.85 -2.89
C GLY A 85 12.21 24.33 -4.23
N GLY A 86 11.49 25.46 -4.19
CA GLY A 86 10.80 26.01 -5.36
C GLY A 86 9.47 25.33 -5.69
N TYR A 87 8.95 24.49 -4.80
CA TYR A 87 7.62 23.89 -4.94
C TYR A 87 6.51 24.95 -5.00
N VAL A 88 5.42 24.60 -5.69
CA VAL A 88 4.17 25.36 -5.64
C VAL A 88 3.21 24.75 -4.61
N GLU A 89 2.22 25.53 -4.15
CA GLU A 89 1.37 25.11 -3.03
C GLU A 89 0.62 23.79 -3.25
N HIS A 90 0.24 23.46 -4.50
CA HIS A 90 -0.40 22.16 -4.77
C HIS A 90 0.54 20.99 -4.46
N GLN A 91 1.82 21.08 -4.81
CA GLN A 91 2.81 20.02 -4.53
C GLN A 91 3.03 19.87 -3.02
N ARG A 92 3.00 20.98 -2.27
CA ARG A 92 3.08 20.93 -0.80
C ARG A 92 1.87 20.22 -0.20
N ARG A 93 0.66 20.52 -0.70
CA ARG A 93 -0.57 19.85 -0.27
C ARG A 93 -0.54 18.37 -0.56
N ASP A 94 -0.19 17.98 -1.79
CA ASP A 94 -0.12 16.56 -2.19
C ASP A 94 0.92 15.80 -1.36
N PHE A 95 2.08 16.42 -1.12
CA PHE A 95 3.11 15.85 -0.26
C PHE A 95 2.59 15.60 1.16
N LEU A 96 2.00 16.62 1.80
CA LEU A 96 1.52 16.50 3.18
C LEU A 96 0.24 15.66 3.31
N ARG A 97 -0.55 15.51 2.24
CA ARG A 97 -1.70 14.61 2.18
C ARG A 97 -1.28 13.16 2.39
N GLU A 98 -0.12 12.75 1.88
CA GLU A 98 0.42 11.41 2.14
C GLU A 98 0.61 11.19 3.66
N ALA A 99 1.16 12.19 4.36
CA ALA A 99 1.38 12.11 5.80
C ALA A 99 0.07 12.12 6.60
N SER A 100 -0.93 12.92 6.22
CA SER A 100 -2.22 12.93 6.92
C SER A 100 -2.99 11.62 6.78
N ILE A 101 -2.81 10.89 5.68
CA ILE A 101 -3.33 9.53 5.52
C ILE A 101 -2.55 8.55 6.41
N MET A 102 -1.22 8.54 6.30
CA MET A 102 -0.36 7.65 7.10
C MET A 102 -0.58 7.82 8.60
N GLY A 103 -0.79 9.05 9.06
CA GLY A 103 -0.99 9.39 10.46
C GLY A 103 -2.26 8.80 11.10
N GLN A 104 -3.21 8.31 10.29
CA GLN A 104 -4.43 7.66 10.77
C GLN A 104 -4.23 6.16 11.07
N PHE A 105 -3.09 5.58 10.66
CA PHE A 105 -2.85 4.15 10.72
C PHE A 105 -1.84 3.77 11.80
N ASP A 106 -2.16 2.72 12.55
CA ASP A 106 -1.28 2.14 13.57
C ASP A 106 -1.39 0.61 13.51
N HIS A 107 -0.49 -0.02 12.75
CA HIS A 107 -0.47 -1.46 12.55
C HIS A 107 0.95 -1.95 12.20
N PRO A 108 1.42 -3.11 12.70
CA PRO A 108 2.80 -3.58 12.51
C PRO A 108 3.21 -3.82 11.05
N ASN A 109 2.24 -4.04 10.15
CA ASN A 109 2.47 -4.24 8.72
C ASN A 109 2.05 -3.04 7.84
N ILE A 110 1.89 -1.87 8.45
CA ILE A 110 1.71 -0.58 7.75
C ILE A 110 2.89 0.31 8.11
N ILE A 111 3.44 1.04 7.14
CA ILE A 111 4.56 1.95 7.40
C ILE A 111 4.14 3.02 8.41
N ARG A 112 4.93 3.16 9.47
CA ARG A 112 4.61 4.06 10.58
C ARG A 112 5.17 5.46 10.33
N LEU A 113 4.28 6.45 10.43
CA LEU A 113 4.64 7.86 10.49
C LEU A 113 5.20 8.21 11.87
N GLU A 114 6.37 8.83 11.91
CA GLU A 114 6.92 9.45 13.13
C GLU A 114 6.43 10.88 13.33
N GLY A 115 6.23 11.58 12.22
CA GLY A 115 5.74 12.94 12.18
C GLY A 115 6.20 13.69 10.94
N VAL A 116 6.00 15.00 10.97
CA VAL A 116 6.26 15.93 9.87
C VAL A 116 7.06 17.13 10.36
N VAL A 117 7.75 17.80 9.45
CA VAL A 117 8.31 19.13 9.65
C VAL A 117 7.62 20.06 8.67
N THR A 118 6.77 20.95 9.16
CA THR A 118 5.96 21.85 8.31
C THR A 118 6.24 23.32 8.55
N LYS A 119 6.80 23.66 9.73
CA LYS A 119 7.05 25.05 10.18
C LYS A 119 8.40 25.63 9.74
N SER A 120 9.27 24.82 9.14
CA SER A 120 10.57 25.24 8.62
C SER A 120 10.88 24.58 7.29
N ARG A 121 11.95 25.03 6.61
CA ARG A 121 12.45 24.38 5.39
C ARG A 121 13.70 23.52 5.68
N PRO A 122 13.87 22.39 4.97
CA PRO A 122 12.90 21.81 4.04
C PRO A 122 11.67 21.23 4.77
N VAL A 123 10.53 21.13 4.07
CA VAL A 123 9.35 20.41 4.59
C VAL A 123 9.66 18.92 4.54
N MET A 124 9.34 18.18 5.59
CA MET A 124 9.73 16.77 5.73
C MET A 124 8.58 15.88 6.18
N ILE A 125 8.60 14.64 5.72
CA ILE A 125 7.81 13.52 6.25
C ILE A 125 8.81 12.51 6.80
N VAL A 126 8.66 12.16 8.08
CA VAL A 126 9.56 11.25 8.78
C VAL A 126 8.81 9.97 9.08
N VAL A 127 9.29 8.85 8.54
CA VAL A 127 8.73 7.51 8.75
C VAL A 127 9.80 6.58 9.32
N GLU A 128 9.38 5.43 9.85
CA GLU A 128 10.33 4.40 10.27
C GLU A 128 11.25 3.97 9.11
N TYR A 129 12.49 3.63 9.43
CA TYR A 129 13.44 3.16 8.42
C TYR A 129 13.26 1.67 8.13
N MET A 130 13.22 1.31 6.85
CA MET A 130 13.07 -0.06 6.35
C MET A 130 14.36 -0.46 5.65
N GLU A 131 15.23 -1.20 6.34
CA GLU A 131 16.63 -1.39 5.97
C GLU A 131 16.83 -2.09 4.62
N ASN A 132 15.88 -2.93 4.22
CA ASN A 132 15.95 -3.74 3.01
C ASN A 132 15.20 -3.11 1.83
N GLY A 133 14.66 -1.90 1.97
CA GLY A 133 14.03 -1.17 0.87
C GLY A 133 12.73 -1.83 0.38
N SER A 134 12.45 -1.71 -0.93
CA SER A 134 11.24 -2.25 -1.55
C SER A 134 11.31 -3.77 -1.73
N LEU A 135 10.19 -4.44 -1.52
CA LEU A 135 10.11 -5.91 -1.52
C LEU A 135 10.48 -6.50 -2.88
N ASP A 136 10.07 -5.88 -3.98
CA ASP A 136 10.40 -6.35 -5.33
C ASP A 136 11.91 -6.37 -5.60
N SER A 137 12.61 -5.28 -5.24
CA SER A 137 14.05 -5.16 -5.41
C SER A 137 14.80 -6.04 -4.43
N PHE A 138 14.31 -6.15 -3.20
CA PHE A 138 14.84 -7.06 -2.19
C PHE A 138 14.79 -8.52 -2.64
N LEU A 139 13.65 -8.97 -3.16
CA LEU A 139 13.48 -10.34 -3.65
C LEU A 139 14.41 -10.64 -4.83
N ARG A 140 14.52 -9.73 -5.82
CA ARG A 140 15.43 -9.90 -6.96
C ARG A 140 16.90 -10.00 -6.54
N GLN A 141 17.31 -9.29 -5.50
CA GLN A 141 18.67 -9.36 -4.95
C GLN A 141 18.94 -10.65 -4.17
N HIS A 142 17.88 -11.34 -3.74
CA HIS A 142 17.92 -12.54 -2.92
C HIS A 142 17.21 -13.72 -3.60
N ASP A 143 17.28 -13.81 -4.93
CA ASP A 143 16.65 -14.87 -5.71
C ASP A 143 17.02 -16.26 -5.20
N GLY A 144 16.02 -17.10 -4.95
CA GLY A 144 16.17 -18.46 -4.40
C GLY A 144 16.69 -18.58 -2.95
N HIS A 145 16.94 -17.48 -2.22
CA HIS A 145 17.53 -17.54 -0.88
C HIS A 145 16.53 -17.81 0.25
N PHE A 146 15.23 -17.71 0.00
CA PHE A 146 14.21 -17.88 1.02
C PHE A 146 13.50 -19.22 0.92
N THR A 147 13.23 -19.81 2.07
CA THR A 147 12.31 -20.93 2.16
C THR A 147 10.89 -20.47 1.82
N VAL A 148 10.06 -21.38 1.30
CA VAL A 148 8.64 -21.11 1.04
C VAL A 148 7.93 -20.56 2.29
N ILE A 149 8.23 -21.08 3.48
CA ILE A 149 7.62 -20.62 4.72
C ILE A 149 7.97 -19.15 5.05
N GLN A 150 9.18 -18.70 4.72
CA GLN A 150 9.57 -17.29 4.88
C GLN A 150 8.80 -16.39 3.91
N LEU A 151 8.66 -16.81 2.64
CA LEU A 151 7.86 -16.09 1.65
C LEU A 151 6.38 -16.02 2.06
N VAL A 152 5.81 -17.12 2.57
CA VAL A 152 4.45 -17.15 3.14
C VAL A 152 4.34 -16.20 4.34
N GLY A 153 5.37 -16.10 5.18
CA GLY A 153 5.44 -15.13 6.27
C GLY A 153 5.39 -13.68 5.79
N MET A 154 6.13 -13.33 4.74
CA MET A 154 6.06 -12.01 4.09
C MET A 154 4.65 -11.71 3.58
N LEU A 155 4.05 -12.65 2.83
CA LEU A 155 2.70 -12.54 2.29
C LEU A 155 1.64 -12.38 3.38
N ARG A 156 1.78 -13.12 4.48
CA ARG A 156 0.89 -13.03 5.64
C ARG A 156 0.98 -11.66 6.31
N GLY A 157 2.18 -11.10 6.43
CA GLY A 157 2.38 -9.74 6.93
C GLY A 157 1.65 -8.71 6.08
N ILE A 158 1.84 -8.76 4.75
CA ILE A 158 1.16 -7.86 3.79
C ILE A 158 -0.36 -8.01 3.90
N ALA A 159 -0.88 -9.24 3.93
CA ALA A 159 -2.32 -9.49 4.09
C ALA A 159 -2.87 -8.93 5.41
N SER A 160 -2.10 -9.01 6.50
CA SER A 160 -2.48 -8.43 7.79
C SER A 160 -2.60 -6.91 7.71
N GLY A 161 -1.65 -6.24 7.03
CA GLY A 161 -1.72 -4.80 6.77
C GLY A 161 -2.95 -4.43 5.94
N MET A 162 -3.20 -5.17 4.86
CA MET A 162 -4.35 -4.91 3.99
C MET A 162 -5.71 -5.23 4.65
N LYS A 163 -5.77 -6.23 5.52
CA LYS A 163 -6.93 -6.47 6.39
C LYS A 163 -7.21 -5.25 7.25
N TYR A 164 -6.18 -4.72 7.91
CA TYR A 164 -6.31 -3.52 8.73
C TYR A 164 -6.81 -2.31 7.93
N LEU A 165 -6.23 -2.05 6.74
CA LEU A 165 -6.70 -0.96 5.87
C LEU A 165 -8.16 -1.16 5.44
N SER A 166 -8.54 -2.39 5.08
CA SER A 166 -9.92 -2.73 4.72
C SER A 166 -10.89 -2.53 5.89
N ASP A 167 -10.51 -2.93 7.11
CA ASP A 167 -11.31 -2.74 8.33
C ASP A 167 -11.45 -1.24 8.68
N MET A 168 -10.43 -0.43 8.36
CA MET A 168 -10.46 1.03 8.47
C MET A 168 -11.29 1.69 7.36
N GLY A 169 -11.78 0.96 6.36
CA GLY A 169 -12.50 1.51 5.21
C GLY A 169 -11.61 2.20 4.17
N TYR A 170 -10.30 1.98 4.21
CA TYR A 170 -9.34 2.52 3.25
C TYR A 170 -9.12 1.56 2.07
N ILE A 171 -8.97 2.11 0.87
CA ILE A 171 -8.67 1.37 -0.36
C ILE A 171 -7.33 1.87 -0.89
N HIS A 172 -6.37 0.97 -1.07
CA HIS A 172 -4.99 1.31 -1.41
C HIS A 172 -4.83 1.71 -2.87
N ARG A 173 -5.51 1.02 -3.80
CA ARG A 173 -5.52 1.28 -5.27
C ARG A 173 -4.21 1.03 -6.01
N ASP A 174 -3.06 1.10 -5.34
CA ASP A 174 -1.75 0.73 -5.90
C ASP A 174 -0.96 -0.25 -5.02
N LEU A 175 -1.61 -1.34 -4.60
CA LEU A 175 -0.90 -2.40 -3.89
C LEU A 175 -0.01 -3.18 -4.88
N ALA A 176 1.30 -3.17 -4.62
CA ALA A 176 2.32 -3.87 -5.40
C ALA A 176 3.54 -4.17 -4.54
N ALA A 177 4.41 -5.10 -4.96
CA ALA A 177 5.64 -5.38 -4.22
C ALA A 177 6.58 -4.17 -4.14
N ARG A 178 6.61 -3.31 -5.18
CA ARG A 178 7.36 -2.03 -5.15
C ARG A 178 6.90 -1.05 -4.07
N ASN A 179 5.62 -1.15 -3.65
CA ASN A 179 5.00 -0.31 -2.62
C ASN A 179 4.91 -1.03 -1.26
N THR A 180 5.63 -2.15 -1.13
CA THR A 180 5.83 -2.84 0.15
C THR A 180 7.29 -2.71 0.55
N LEU A 181 7.55 -2.30 1.79
CA LEU A 181 8.90 -2.15 2.31
C LEU A 181 9.27 -3.30 3.25
N VAL A 182 10.55 -3.65 3.32
CA VAL A 182 11.08 -4.75 4.15
C VAL A 182 12.09 -4.20 5.15
N ASN A 183 11.96 -4.59 6.42
CA ASN A 183 12.94 -4.23 7.45
C ASN A 183 13.99 -5.33 7.65
N SER A 184 14.97 -5.07 8.52
CA SER A 184 16.07 -5.98 8.87
C SER A 184 15.62 -7.35 9.41
N ASN A 185 14.40 -7.45 9.93
CA ASN A 185 13.81 -8.70 10.44
C ASN A 185 12.86 -9.37 9.44
N LEU A 186 12.91 -8.99 8.16
CA LEU A 186 12.04 -9.48 7.08
C LEU A 186 10.56 -9.15 7.26
N VAL A 187 10.21 -8.20 8.14
CA VAL A 187 8.83 -7.73 8.28
C VAL A 187 8.48 -6.85 7.08
N CYS A 188 7.46 -7.27 6.35
CA CYS A 188 6.90 -6.51 5.23
C CYS A 188 5.85 -5.52 5.72
N LYS A 189 5.91 -4.28 5.22
CA LYS A 189 4.94 -3.23 5.53
C LYS A 189 4.44 -2.56 4.26
N VAL A 190 3.12 -2.40 4.16
CA VAL A 190 2.48 -1.65 3.08
C VAL A 190 2.79 -0.16 3.25
N SER A 191 3.10 0.50 2.14
CA SER A 191 3.54 1.88 2.06
C SER A 191 2.97 2.52 0.77
N ASP A 192 3.26 3.81 0.57
CA ASP A 192 2.86 4.60 -0.60
C ASP A 192 1.35 4.83 -0.70
N PHE A 193 0.89 5.77 0.12
CA PHE A 193 -0.50 6.22 0.16
C PHE A 193 -0.77 7.42 -0.77
N GLY A 194 0.18 7.74 -1.66
CA GLY A 194 0.12 8.91 -2.53
C GLY A 194 -0.90 8.81 -3.66
N LEU A 195 -1.29 7.59 -4.04
CA LEU A 195 -2.24 7.30 -5.12
C LEU A 195 -3.70 7.15 -4.69
N SER A 196 -4.03 7.40 -3.42
CA SER A 196 -5.44 7.47 -2.98
C SER A 196 -6.21 8.68 -3.52
N ARG A 197 -5.64 9.38 -4.51
CA ARG A 197 -6.25 10.51 -5.20
C ARG A 197 -7.66 10.13 -5.64
N VAL A 198 -8.59 11.05 -5.45
CA VAL A 198 -9.88 11.01 -6.14
C VAL A 198 -9.57 11.01 -7.63
N LEU A 199 -9.95 9.93 -8.32
CA LEU A 199 -9.91 9.93 -9.78
C LEU A 199 -11.04 10.86 -10.18
N GLU A 200 -10.72 11.97 -10.86
CA GLU A 200 -11.73 12.82 -11.46
C GLU A 200 -12.65 11.95 -12.34
N ASP A 201 -13.96 12.23 -12.33
CA ASP A 201 -15.00 11.51 -13.08
C ASP A 201 -14.89 11.72 -14.60
N ASP A 202 -13.68 11.87 -15.14
CA ASP A 202 -13.41 11.98 -16.57
C ASP A 202 -13.14 10.59 -17.17
N PRO A 203 -14.06 10.06 -18.02
CA PRO A 203 -13.87 8.79 -18.71
C PRO A 203 -12.68 8.80 -19.68
N GLU A 204 -12.26 9.96 -20.21
CA GLU A 204 -11.12 10.06 -21.13
C GLU A 204 -9.76 10.02 -20.42
N ALA A 205 -9.71 10.31 -19.11
CA ALA A 205 -8.49 10.22 -18.30
C ALA A 205 -7.97 8.77 -18.14
N ALA A 206 -8.69 7.76 -18.65
CA ALA A 206 -8.26 6.37 -18.67
C ALA A 206 -7.02 6.16 -19.56
N TYR A 207 -6.80 7.04 -20.54
CA TYR A 207 -5.76 6.86 -21.55
C TYR A 207 -4.74 8.00 -21.63
N THR A 208 -5.02 9.20 -21.11
CA THR A 208 -4.02 10.27 -20.99
C THR A 208 -4.39 11.32 -19.92
N THR A 209 -3.32 11.86 -19.29
CA THR A 209 -3.14 13.11 -18.50
C THR A 209 -3.40 13.18 -16.98
N THR A 210 -2.49 13.94 -16.33
CA THR A 210 -2.55 14.69 -15.05
C THR A 210 -3.21 14.10 -13.79
N GLY A 211 -3.27 12.78 -13.63
CA GLY A 211 -3.67 12.15 -12.35
C GLY A 211 -2.77 11.02 -11.84
N GLY A 212 -1.80 10.57 -12.64
CA GLY A 212 -1.02 9.34 -12.40
C GLY A 212 -1.61 8.16 -13.18
N LYS A 213 -0.74 7.33 -13.80
CA LYS A 213 -1.16 6.20 -14.63
C LYS A 213 -1.67 5.07 -13.75
N ILE A 214 -2.85 4.51 -14.03
CA ILE A 214 -3.33 3.28 -13.37
C ILE A 214 -2.28 2.17 -13.61
N PRO A 215 -1.83 1.45 -12.56
CA PRO A 215 -0.87 0.36 -12.67
C PRO A 215 -1.58 -0.90 -13.23
N ILE A 216 -1.84 -0.90 -14.54
CA ILE A 216 -2.71 -1.87 -15.24
C ILE A 216 -2.50 -3.33 -14.79
N ARG A 217 -1.24 -3.79 -14.67
CA ARG A 217 -0.91 -5.18 -14.33
C ARG A 217 -1.27 -5.61 -12.91
N TRP A 218 -1.47 -4.66 -12.00
CA TRP A 218 -1.88 -4.90 -10.62
C TRP A 218 -3.37 -4.59 -10.40
N THR A 219 -4.03 -3.96 -11.37
CA THR A 219 -5.36 -3.39 -11.18
C THR A 219 -6.44 -4.38 -11.61
N ALA A 220 -7.49 -4.49 -10.80
CA ALA A 220 -8.62 -5.36 -11.11
C ALA A 220 -9.40 -4.89 -12.37
N PRO A 221 -10.02 -5.78 -13.14
CA PRO A 221 -10.71 -5.44 -14.39
C PRO A 221 -11.78 -4.35 -14.23
N GLU A 222 -12.58 -4.42 -13.16
CA GLU A 222 -13.63 -3.43 -12.89
C GLU A 222 -13.08 -2.06 -12.49
N ALA A 223 -11.87 -2.02 -11.93
CA ALA A 223 -11.18 -0.78 -11.57
C ALA A 223 -10.52 -0.14 -12.81
N ILE A 224 -10.04 -0.95 -13.76
CA ILE A 224 -9.57 -0.47 -15.07
C ILE A 224 -10.75 0.05 -15.90
N ALA A 225 -11.78 -0.77 -16.10
CA ALA A 225 -12.87 -0.47 -17.03
C ALA A 225 -13.84 0.61 -16.52
N TYR A 226 -14.12 0.60 -15.21
CA TYR A 226 -15.20 1.42 -14.63
C TYR A 226 -14.75 2.29 -13.46
N ARG A 227 -13.45 2.39 -13.18
CA ARG A 227 -12.90 3.13 -12.03
C ARG A 227 -13.49 2.68 -10.68
N LYS A 228 -14.00 1.43 -10.59
CA LYS A 228 -14.65 0.89 -9.38
C LYS A 228 -13.64 0.27 -8.42
N PHE A 229 -12.98 1.12 -7.63
CA PHE A 229 -12.05 0.67 -6.59
C PHE A 229 -12.79 0.20 -5.32
N SER A 230 -12.29 -0.86 -4.70
CA SER A 230 -12.82 -1.44 -3.46
C SER A 230 -11.77 -2.32 -2.79
N SER A 231 -12.01 -2.77 -1.56
CA SER A 231 -11.14 -3.76 -0.92
C SER A 231 -11.04 -5.08 -1.73
N ALA A 232 -12.04 -5.39 -2.56
CA ALA A 232 -11.99 -6.53 -3.48
C ALA A 232 -11.10 -6.28 -4.71
N SER A 233 -10.94 -5.03 -5.16
CA SER A 233 -9.94 -4.69 -6.19
C SER A 233 -8.53 -4.72 -5.59
N ASP A 234 -8.35 -4.32 -4.33
CA ASP A 234 -7.08 -4.50 -3.62
C ASP A 234 -6.75 -5.99 -3.40
N ALA A 235 -7.75 -6.85 -3.19
CA ALA A 235 -7.54 -8.30 -3.12
C ALA A 235 -7.00 -8.87 -4.44
N TRP A 236 -7.43 -8.34 -5.59
CA TRP A 236 -6.83 -8.68 -6.89
C TRP A 236 -5.35 -8.30 -6.94
N SER A 237 -5.04 -7.06 -6.56
CA SER A 237 -3.67 -6.56 -6.49
C SER A 237 -2.80 -7.38 -5.54
N TYR A 238 -3.36 -7.82 -4.42
CA TYR A 238 -2.71 -8.73 -3.49
C TYR A 238 -2.38 -10.09 -4.13
N GLY A 239 -3.27 -10.64 -4.96
CA GLY A 239 -2.98 -11.84 -5.74
C GLY A 239 -1.77 -11.65 -6.67
N ILE A 240 -1.61 -10.47 -7.27
CA ILE A 240 -0.42 -10.12 -8.06
C ILE A 240 0.83 -10.02 -7.18
N VAL A 241 0.73 -9.39 -6.00
CA VAL A 241 1.84 -9.37 -5.02
C VAL A 241 2.24 -10.77 -4.58
N MET A 242 1.28 -11.67 -4.36
CA MET A 242 1.57 -13.08 -4.10
C MET A 242 2.40 -13.71 -5.22
N TRP A 243 2.03 -13.44 -6.47
CA TRP A 243 2.78 -13.92 -7.63
C TRP A 243 4.18 -13.33 -7.67
N GLU A 244 4.35 -12.01 -7.49
CA GLU A 244 5.65 -11.32 -7.42
C GLU A 244 6.54 -11.91 -6.32
N VAL A 245 6.01 -12.19 -5.14
CA VAL A 245 6.80 -12.77 -4.04
C VAL A 245 7.27 -14.17 -4.37
N MET A 246 6.38 -15.01 -4.92
CA MET A 246 6.71 -16.39 -5.25
C MET A 246 7.60 -16.53 -6.50
N SER A 247 7.66 -15.50 -7.35
CA SER A 247 8.56 -15.40 -8.51
C SER A 247 9.80 -14.55 -8.23
N TYR A 248 10.09 -14.21 -6.97
CA TYR A 248 11.25 -13.40 -6.59
C TYR A 248 11.36 -12.04 -7.32
N GLY A 249 10.20 -11.40 -7.58
CA GLY A 249 10.12 -10.06 -8.14
C GLY A 249 10.16 -10.00 -9.66
N GLU A 250 9.77 -11.08 -10.35
CA GLU A 250 9.48 -11.03 -11.78
C GLU A 250 8.38 -10.02 -12.09
N ARG A 251 8.43 -9.46 -13.30
CA ARG A 251 7.43 -8.51 -13.80
C ARG A 251 6.13 -9.25 -14.14
N PRO A 252 4.97 -8.91 -13.53
CA PRO A 252 3.71 -9.55 -13.88
C PRO A 252 3.39 -9.41 -15.37
N TYR A 253 3.05 -10.53 -16.02
CA TYR A 253 2.78 -10.62 -17.45
C TYR A 253 3.98 -10.27 -18.36
N TRP A 254 5.20 -10.26 -17.80
CA TRP A 254 6.46 -10.08 -18.54
C TRP A 254 6.41 -8.93 -19.57
N GLU A 255 6.69 -9.25 -20.83
CA GLU A 255 6.82 -8.31 -21.95
C GLU A 255 5.50 -7.98 -22.65
N MET A 256 4.36 -8.55 -22.23
CA MET A 256 3.05 -8.22 -22.81
C MET A 256 2.80 -6.72 -22.72
N SER A 257 2.19 -6.08 -23.72
CA SER A 257 1.81 -4.67 -23.59
C SER A 257 0.67 -4.50 -22.57
N ASN A 258 0.41 -3.28 -22.08
CA ASN A 258 -0.74 -3.06 -21.20
C ASN A 258 -2.06 -3.42 -21.89
N GLN A 259 -2.16 -3.22 -23.21
CA GLN A 259 -3.34 -3.60 -23.99
C GLN A 259 -3.51 -5.12 -24.02
N ASP A 260 -2.43 -5.87 -24.27
CA ASP A 260 -2.47 -7.34 -24.30
C ASP A 260 -2.83 -7.93 -22.94
N VAL A 261 -2.34 -7.30 -21.86
CA VAL A 261 -2.68 -7.71 -20.48
C VAL A 261 -4.18 -7.53 -20.23
N ILE A 262 -4.76 -6.39 -20.61
CA ILE A 262 -6.20 -6.13 -20.46
C ILE A 262 -7.00 -7.19 -21.22
N LEU A 263 -6.71 -7.39 -22.50
CA LEU A 263 -7.41 -8.36 -23.36
C LEU A 263 -7.31 -9.78 -22.78
N SER A 264 -6.11 -10.20 -22.40
CA SER A 264 -5.88 -11.55 -21.85
C SER A 264 -6.68 -11.76 -20.56
N ILE A 265 -6.68 -10.77 -19.65
CA ILE A 265 -7.45 -10.86 -18.41
C ILE A 265 -8.96 -10.96 -18.69
N GLU A 266 -9.47 -10.21 -19.67
CA GLU A 266 -10.89 -10.22 -20.08
C GLU A 266 -11.31 -11.57 -20.67
N GLU A 267 -10.43 -12.20 -21.46
CA GLU A 267 -10.58 -13.55 -22.03
C GLU A 267 -10.44 -14.67 -21.00
N GLY A 268 -10.06 -14.34 -19.76
CA GLY A 268 -9.96 -15.29 -18.66
C GLY A 268 -8.56 -15.84 -18.42
N TYR A 269 -7.55 -15.40 -19.17
CA TYR A 269 -6.16 -15.76 -18.89
C TYR A 269 -5.74 -15.25 -17.50
N ARG A 270 -4.96 -16.07 -16.80
CA ARG A 270 -4.35 -15.75 -15.50
C ARG A 270 -2.89 -16.19 -15.51
N LEU A 271 -2.08 -15.53 -14.69
CA LEU A 271 -0.67 -15.88 -14.57
C LEU A 271 -0.50 -17.34 -14.11
N PRO A 272 0.44 -18.10 -14.71
CA PRO A 272 0.74 -19.46 -14.30
C PRO A 272 1.42 -19.47 -12.93
N ALA A 273 1.46 -20.64 -12.29
CA ALA A 273 2.18 -20.81 -11.04
C ALA A 273 3.68 -20.52 -11.24
N PRO A 274 4.32 -19.71 -10.38
CA PRO A 274 5.78 -19.58 -10.37
C PRO A 274 6.47 -20.93 -10.10
N MET A 275 7.74 -21.04 -10.52
CA MET A 275 8.53 -22.25 -10.29
C MET A 275 8.62 -22.58 -8.79
N GLY A 276 8.37 -23.84 -8.43
CA GLY A 276 8.40 -24.29 -7.02
C GLY A 276 7.28 -23.74 -6.13
N CYS A 277 6.28 -23.05 -6.70
CA CYS A 277 5.15 -22.52 -5.95
C CYS A 277 4.24 -23.66 -5.46
N PRO A 278 3.92 -23.73 -4.15
CA PRO A 278 2.93 -24.66 -3.63
C PRO A 278 1.56 -24.43 -4.29
N VAL A 279 0.89 -25.53 -4.66
CA VAL A 279 -0.43 -25.49 -5.33
C VAL A 279 -1.44 -24.70 -4.52
N ALA A 280 -1.44 -24.83 -3.19
CA ALA A 280 -2.32 -24.09 -2.31
C ALA A 280 -2.17 -22.56 -2.43
N LEU A 281 -0.95 -22.05 -2.64
CA LEU A 281 -0.71 -20.62 -2.81
C LEU A 281 -1.17 -20.13 -4.18
N HIS A 282 -0.88 -20.89 -5.25
CA HIS A 282 -1.37 -20.53 -6.59
C HIS A 282 -2.90 -20.57 -6.67
N GLN A 283 -3.54 -21.55 -6.02
CA GLN A 283 -5.00 -21.57 -5.91
C GLN A 283 -5.53 -20.33 -5.19
N LEU A 284 -4.89 -19.87 -4.12
CA LEU A 284 -5.30 -18.61 -3.48
C LEU A 284 -5.12 -17.40 -4.41
N MET A 285 -4.06 -17.35 -5.22
CA MET A 285 -3.89 -16.30 -6.26
C MET A 285 -5.07 -16.33 -7.26
N LEU A 286 -5.45 -17.51 -7.76
CA LEU A 286 -6.60 -17.67 -8.66
C LEU A 286 -7.93 -17.24 -8.03
N HIS A 287 -8.13 -17.50 -6.73
CA HIS A 287 -9.29 -16.98 -5.99
C HIS A 287 -9.28 -15.45 -5.89
N CYS A 288 -8.11 -14.84 -5.69
CA CYS A 288 -7.96 -13.37 -5.73
C CYS A 288 -8.27 -12.80 -7.13
N TRP A 289 -8.03 -13.56 -8.19
CA TRP A 289 -8.26 -13.14 -9.58
C TRP A 289 -9.59 -13.60 -10.20
N GLN A 290 -10.58 -13.94 -9.36
CA GLN A 290 -11.95 -14.16 -9.82
C GLN A 290 -12.48 -12.91 -10.54
N LYS A 291 -13.11 -13.10 -11.70
CA LYS A 291 -13.67 -12.01 -12.51
C LYS A 291 -14.69 -11.21 -11.70
N GLU A 292 -15.65 -11.92 -11.12
CA GLU A 292 -16.64 -11.35 -10.20
C GLU A 292 -15.99 -10.99 -8.87
N ARG A 293 -15.94 -9.69 -8.55
CA ARG A 293 -15.29 -9.18 -7.34
C ARG A 293 -15.83 -9.75 -6.04
N ASN A 294 -17.10 -10.14 -6.02
CA ASN A 294 -17.77 -10.69 -4.83
C ASN A 294 -17.36 -12.15 -4.54
N HIS A 295 -16.73 -12.84 -5.50
CA HIS A 295 -16.18 -14.19 -5.31
C HIS A 295 -14.73 -14.18 -4.82
N ARG A 296 -14.10 -13.00 -4.75
CA ARG A 296 -12.74 -12.86 -4.22
C ARG A 296 -12.77 -12.98 -2.69
N PRO A 297 -11.76 -13.61 -2.06
CA PRO A 297 -11.70 -13.72 -0.61
C PRO A 297 -11.51 -12.33 0.02
N LYS A 298 -12.06 -12.13 1.22
CA LYS A 298 -11.74 -10.93 2.02
C LYS A 298 -10.35 -11.09 2.60
N PHE A 299 -9.71 -9.98 2.96
CA PHE A 299 -8.39 -10.03 3.60
C PHE A 299 -8.39 -10.83 4.93
N THR A 300 -9.48 -10.84 5.67
CA THR A 300 -9.66 -11.73 6.84
C THR A 300 -9.55 -13.21 6.47
N ASP A 301 -10.13 -13.62 5.34
CA ASP A 301 -10.08 -15.01 4.86
C ASP A 301 -8.66 -15.36 4.39
N ILE A 302 -8.01 -14.44 3.68
CA ILE A 302 -6.62 -14.57 3.23
C ILE A 302 -5.67 -14.77 4.42
N VAL A 303 -5.75 -13.91 5.44
CA VAL A 303 -4.90 -14.04 6.65
C VAL A 303 -5.15 -15.39 7.34
N THR A 304 -6.42 -15.78 7.50
CA THR A 304 -6.78 -17.05 8.12
C THR A 304 -6.23 -18.25 7.34
N PHE A 305 -6.27 -18.20 6.01
CA PHE A 305 -5.73 -19.23 5.15
C PHE A 305 -4.21 -19.36 5.30
N LEU A 306 -3.48 -18.24 5.23
CA LEU A 306 -2.02 -18.24 5.37
C LEU A 306 -1.58 -18.67 6.77
N ASP A 307 -2.29 -18.27 7.82
CA ASP A 307 -2.02 -18.72 9.19
C ASP A 307 -2.19 -20.24 9.35
N LYS A 308 -3.09 -20.88 8.58
CA LYS A 308 -3.22 -22.34 8.58
C LYS A 308 -2.04 -23.01 7.89
N LEU A 309 -1.58 -22.46 6.76
CA LEU A 309 -0.40 -22.98 6.05
C LEU A 309 0.88 -22.84 6.89
N ILE A 310 1.06 -21.72 7.60
CA ILE A 310 2.20 -21.52 8.49
C ILE A 310 2.20 -22.52 9.66
N ARG A 311 1.01 -22.80 10.21
CA ARG A 311 0.84 -23.78 11.31
C ARG A 311 0.99 -25.24 10.85
N ASN A 312 0.80 -25.51 9.57
CA ASN A 312 0.97 -26.83 8.98
C ASN A 312 1.84 -26.77 7.71
N PRO A 313 3.18 -26.63 7.86
CA PRO A 313 4.08 -26.49 6.72
C PRO A 313 4.06 -27.67 5.75
N SER A 314 3.61 -28.87 6.15
CA SER A 314 3.46 -30.02 5.26
C SER A 314 2.50 -29.75 4.09
N SER A 315 1.55 -28.84 4.27
CA SER A 315 0.63 -28.37 3.20
C SER A 315 1.29 -27.48 2.14
N LEU A 316 2.53 -27.05 2.39
CA LEU A 316 3.34 -26.25 1.45
C LEU A 316 4.27 -27.11 0.59
N LEU A 317 4.22 -28.43 0.71
CA LEU A 317 4.98 -29.31 -0.17
C LEU A 317 4.45 -29.15 -1.61
N PRO A 318 5.34 -28.97 -2.60
CA PRO A 318 4.95 -29.12 -4.00
C PRO A 318 4.40 -30.55 -4.16
N LEU A 319 3.34 -30.73 -4.96
CA LEU A 319 2.99 -32.08 -5.39
C LEU A 319 4.20 -32.62 -6.16
N VAL A 320 4.94 -33.54 -5.56
CA VAL A 320 6.04 -34.26 -6.22
C VAL A 320 5.41 -35.37 -7.06
N GLU A 321 4.70 -35.01 -8.11
CA GLU A 321 4.27 -35.93 -9.16
C GLU A 321 4.42 -35.19 -10.50
N ASP A 322 5.43 -35.62 -11.28
CA ASP A 322 5.70 -35.32 -12.71
C ASP A 322 7.06 -34.71 -13.07
N LEU A 323 8.12 -35.01 -12.30
CA LEU A 323 9.53 -34.88 -12.78
C LEU A 323 10.25 -36.23 -12.98
N GLN A 324 9.50 -37.33 -13.12
CA GLN A 324 10.05 -38.66 -13.48
C GLN A 324 9.47 -39.28 -14.76
N ARG A 325 8.82 -38.50 -15.62
CA ARG A 325 8.47 -38.97 -16.97
C ARG A 325 8.71 -37.85 -17.99
N TYR A 326 9.93 -37.78 -18.51
CA TYR A 326 10.27 -38.01 -19.93
C TYR A 326 11.77 -37.82 -20.14
#